data_AF-A0A9D9MW53-F1
#
_entry.id   AF-A0A9D9MW53-F1
#
_cell.length_a   1.000
_cell.length_b   1.000
_cell.length_c   1.000
_cell.angle_alpha   90.00
_cell.angle_beta   90.00
_cell.angle_gamma   90.00
#
_symmetry.space_group_name_H-M   'P 1'
#
loop_
_entity.id
_entity.type
_entity.pdbx_description
1 polymer ?
#
loop_
_entity_poly.entity_id
_entity_poly.type
_entity_poly.pdbx_seq_one_letter_code
_entity_poly.pdbx_strand_id
1 'polypeptide(L)'
;MRRLKEFEIDGRKVVVKELTVGEIRAWLASKTDAGDLVDGALFEEIALSDLVFLSDLPADVIDGMTPSDIDRVIAEAREVNARFFAMRERVVTLGREILAAQKTP
;
A
#
# COMPACT_ATOMS: atom_id res chain seq x y z
N MET A 1 4.48 14.84 5.00
CA MET A 1 4.45 16.06 4.15
C MET A 1 4.51 15.59 2.72
N ARG A 2 3.46 15.86 1.91
CA ARG A 2 3.38 15.32 0.54
C ARG A 2 4.51 15.86 -0.35
N ARG A 3 5.05 15.01 -1.23
CA ARG A 3 6.08 15.41 -2.20
C ARG A 3 5.47 16.19 -3.37
N LEU A 4 6.16 17.24 -3.81
CA LEU A 4 5.84 18.00 -5.03
C LEU A 4 7.08 18.00 -5.94
N LYS A 5 6.86 17.84 -7.24
CA LYS A 5 7.93 17.92 -8.24
C LYS A 5 7.50 18.80 -9.39
N GLU A 6 8.26 19.86 -9.63
CA GLU A 6 8.07 20.76 -10.76
C GLU A 6 9.02 20.40 -11.90
N PHE A 7 8.55 20.50 -13.14
CA PHE A 7 9.35 20.31 -14.34
C PHE A 7 8.66 20.94 -15.56
N GLU A 8 9.38 21.01 -16.68
CA GLU A 8 8.86 21.56 -17.94
C GLU A 8 8.79 20.47 -19.01
N ILE A 9 7.71 20.49 -19.80
CA ILE A 9 7.55 19.68 -21.01
C ILE A 9 7.02 20.60 -22.12
N ASP A 10 7.73 20.72 -23.24
CA ASP A 10 7.34 21.54 -24.40
C ASP A 10 6.92 22.97 -24.05
N GLY A 11 7.68 23.66 -23.18
CA GLY A 11 7.37 25.02 -22.75
C GLY A 11 6.27 25.13 -21.69
N ARG A 12 5.71 24.01 -21.21
CA ARG A 12 4.65 23.99 -20.20
C ARG A 12 5.21 23.59 -18.85
N LYS A 13 4.97 24.44 -17.84
CA LYS A 13 5.26 24.10 -16.45
C LYS A 13 4.25 23.07 -15.94
N VAL A 14 4.76 21.98 -15.40
CA VAL A 14 3.98 20.89 -14.82
C VAL A 14 4.41 20.71 -13.37
N VAL A 15 3.42 20.54 -12.49
CA VAL A 15 3.64 20.17 -11.09
C VAL A 15 2.97 18.84 -10.83
N VAL A 16 3.76 17.83 -10.47
CA VAL A 16 3.26 16.55 -9.99
C VAL A 16 3.22 16.59 -8.46
N LYS A 17 2.09 16.13 -7.91
CA LYS A 17 1.89 15.98 -6.47
C LYS A 17 1.74 14.52 -6.10
N GLU A 18 2.32 14.14 -4.97
CA GLU A 18 1.98 12.89 -4.31
C GLU A 18 0.56 12.96 -3.75
N LEU A 19 -0.21 11.89 -3.96
CA LEU A 19 -1.57 11.75 -3.45
C LEU A 19 -1.54 11.11 -2.06
N THR A 20 -2.50 11.48 -1.23
CA THR A 20 -2.86 10.77 0.00
C THR A 20 -3.63 9.49 -0.32
N VAL A 21 -3.67 8.55 0.62
CA VAL A 21 -4.47 7.32 0.52
C VAL A 21 -5.93 7.66 0.23
N GLY A 22 -6.50 8.63 0.94
CA GLY A 22 -7.88 9.10 0.72
C GLY A 22 -8.09 9.71 -0.67
N GLU A 23 -7.13 10.49 -1.19
CA GLU A 23 -7.20 11.00 -2.57
C GLU A 23 -7.18 9.86 -3.60
N ILE A 24 -6.39 8.80 -3.37
CA ILE A 24 -6.36 7.61 -4.24
C ILE A 24 -7.68 6.84 -4.16
N ARG A 25 -8.21 6.59 -2.96
CA ARG A 25 -9.52 5.94 -2.73
C ARG A 25 -10.64 6.67 -3.45
N ALA A 26 -10.76 7.98 -3.23
CA ALA A 26 -11.77 8.80 -3.88
C ALA A 26 -11.63 8.78 -5.41
N TRP A 27 -10.40 8.80 -5.92
CA TRP A 27 -10.15 8.73 -7.35
C TRP A 27 -10.54 7.39 -7.95
N LEU A 28 -10.18 6.25 -7.35
CA LEU A 28 -10.55 4.93 -7.87
C LEU A 28 -12.04 4.64 -7.73
N ALA A 29 -12.68 5.05 -6.63
CA ALA A 29 -14.13 4.96 -6.47
C ALA A 29 -14.88 5.72 -7.58
N SER A 30 -14.30 6.79 -8.14
CA SER A 30 -14.88 7.49 -9.29
C SER A 30 -14.80 6.73 -10.63
N LYS A 31 -14.07 5.60 -10.66
CA LYS A 31 -13.79 4.82 -11.87
C LYS A 31 -14.37 3.40 -11.84
N THR A 32 -14.72 2.88 -10.66
CA THR A 32 -15.18 1.50 -10.49
C THR A 32 -15.96 1.33 -9.19
N ASP A 33 -16.88 0.36 -9.19
CA ASP A 33 -17.66 -0.06 -8.02
C ASP A 33 -17.10 -1.34 -7.38
N ALA A 34 -15.87 -1.74 -7.74
CA ALA A 34 -15.25 -3.02 -7.31
C ALA A 34 -14.82 -3.06 -5.81
N GLY A 35 -15.46 -2.28 -4.95
CA GLY A 35 -15.10 -2.14 -3.54
C GLY A 35 -13.78 -1.38 -3.32
N ASP A 36 -13.24 -1.47 -2.12
CA ASP A 36 -12.01 -0.77 -1.75
C ASP A 36 -10.76 -1.51 -2.24
N LEU A 37 -10.48 -1.35 -3.54
CA LEU A 37 -9.28 -1.90 -4.16
C LEU A 37 -7.99 -1.32 -3.57
N VAL A 38 -8.05 -0.11 -3.02
CA VAL A 38 -6.86 0.56 -2.47
C VAL A 38 -6.36 -0.18 -1.24
N ASP A 39 -7.27 -0.68 -0.41
CA ASP A 39 -6.94 -1.42 0.81
C ASP A 39 -5.95 -2.56 0.54
N GLY A 40 -6.27 -3.44 -0.40
CA GLY A 40 -5.49 -4.65 -0.66
C GLY A 40 -4.45 -4.54 -1.79
N ALA A 41 -4.50 -3.49 -2.63
CA ALA A 41 -3.65 -3.40 -3.82
C ALA A 41 -2.64 -2.26 -3.81
N LEU A 42 -2.76 -1.29 -2.89
CA LEU A 42 -1.84 -0.14 -2.86
C LEU A 42 -0.41 -0.56 -2.48
N PHE A 43 -0.26 -1.52 -1.57
CA PHE A 43 1.04 -2.06 -1.14
C PHE A 43 1.09 -3.57 -1.35
N GLU A 44 2.19 -4.05 -1.92
CA GLU A 44 2.37 -5.49 -2.17
C GLU A 44 2.43 -6.29 -0.86
N GLU A 45 3.01 -5.68 0.17
CA GLU A 45 3.38 -6.37 1.40
C GLU A 45 2.30 -6.34 2.47
N ILE A 46 1.26 -5.52 2.40
CA ILE A 46 0.28 -5.37 3.49
C ILE A 46 -0.98 -4.65 3.03
N ALA A 47 -2.15 -5.00 3.61
CA ALA A 47 -3.34 -4.20 3.40
C ALA A 47 -3.32 -2.95 4.28
N LEU A 48 -3.93 -1.84 3.83
CA LEU A 48 -4.04 -0.63 4.65
C LEU A 48 -4.74 -0.89 5.99
N SER A 49 -5.78 -1.71 5.96
CA SER A 49 -6.55 -2.15 7.12
C SER A 49 -5.73 -2.97 8.13
N ASP A 50 -4.60 -3.56 7.75
CA ASP A 50 -3.73 -4.28 8.69
C ASP A 50 -2.92 -3.31 9.57
N LEU A 51 -2.68 -2.07 9.11
CA LEU A 51 -1.82 -1.11 9.82
C LEU A 51 -2.36 -0.74 11.21
N VAL A 52 -3.68 -0.78 11.41
CA VAL A 52 -4.31 -0.52 12.72
C VAL A 52 -3.99 -1.59 13.76
N PHE A 53 -3.55 -2.79 13.33
CA PHE A 53 -3.08 -3.84 14.22
C PHE A 53 -1.58 -3.75 14.50
N LEU A 54 -0.83 -3.01 13.67
CA LEU A 54 0.63 -2.88 13.75
C LEU A 54 1.06 -1.51 14.31
N SER A 55 0.13 -0.59 14.55
CA SER A 55 0.38 0.77 15.00
C SER A 55 -0.80 1.31 15.81
N ASP A 56 -0.62 2.49 16.40
CA ASP A 56 -1.68 3.27 17.06
C ASP A 56 -2.42 4.22 16.10
N LEU A 57 -2.16 4.12 14.79
CA LEU A 57 -2.78 4.97 13.78
C LEU A 57 -4.23 4.55 13.54
N PRO A 58 -5.21 5.47 13.73
CA PRO A 58 -6.59 5.19 13.34
C PRO A 58 -6.77 5.28 11.83
N ALA A 59 -7.82 4.63 11.30
CA ALA A 59 -8.05 4.51 9.86
C ALA A 59 -8.23 5.86 9.14
N ASP A 60 -8.83 6.85 9.80
CA ASP A 60 -9.01 8.20 9.27
C ASP A 60 -7.68 8.96 9.15
N VAL A 61 -6.74 8.72 10.07
CA VAL A 61 -5.38 9.26 9.96
C VAL A 61 -4.63 8.61 8.81
N ILE A 62 -4.75 7.28 8.63
CA ILE A 62 -4.15 6.54 7.50
C ILE A 62 -4.63 7.12 6.16
N ASP A 63 -5.92 7.44 6.03
CA ASP A 63 -6.47 8.08 4.83
C ASP A 63 -5.82 9.45 4.52
N GLY A 64 -5.40 10.18 5.56
CA GLY A 64 -4.70 11.46 5.43
C GLY A 64 -3.21 11.35 5.07
N MET A 65 -2.62 10.15 5.17
CA MET A 65 -1.20 9.91 4.91
C MET A 65 -0.92 9.71 3.42
N THR A 66 0.30 10.02 2.98
CA THR A 66 0.75 9.66 1.64
C THR A 66 1.37 8.25 1.62
N PRO A 67 1.45 7.59 0.46
CA PRO A 67 2.14 6.31 0.36
C PRO A 67 3.57 6.34 0.90
N SER A 68 4.32 7.41 0.65
CA SER A 68 5.67 7.54 1.24
C SER A 68 5.67 7.63 2.78
N ASP A 69 4.64 8.22 3.38
CA ASP A 69 4.50 8.25 4.85
C ASP A 69 4.13 6.84 5.36
N ILE A 70 3.29 6.10 4.63
CA ILE A 70 2.92 4.71 4.95
C ILE A 70 4.10 3.75 4.78
N ASP A 71 4.94 3.88 3.74
CA ASP A 71 6.16 3.08 3.54
C ASP A 71 7.06 3.12 4.78
N ARG A 72 7.15 4.29 5.43
CA ARG A 72 7.91 4.44 6.67
C ARG A 72 7.28 3.66 7.81
N VAL A 73 5.97 3.74 7.98
CA VAL A 73 5.25 2.95 8.99
C VAL A 73 5.45 1.45 8.75
N ILE A 74 5.38 1.00 7.50
CA ILE A 74 5.59 -0.41 7.13
C ILE A 74 7.01 -0.85 7.50
N ALA A 75 8.02 -0.02 7.22
CA ALA A 75 9.41 -0.31 7.58
C ALA A 75 9.59 -0.50 9.10
N GLU A 76 9.06 0.43 9.90
CA GLU A 76 9.12 0.34 11.37
C GLU A 76 8.31 -0.85 11.90
N ALA A 77 7.11 -1.08 11.36
CA ALA A 77 6.26 -2.21 11.72
C ALA A 77 6.96 -3.55 11.42
N ARG A 78 7.71 -3.64 10.31
CA ARG A 78 8.48 -4.82 9.92
C ARG A 78 9.66 -5.05 10.86
N GLU A 79 10.36 -4.00 11.27
CA GLU A 79 11.45 -4.10 12.23
C GLU A 79 10.95 -4.63 13.58
N VAL A 80 9.88 -4.03 14.12
CA VAL A 80 9.29 -4.42 15.41
C VAL A 80 8.67 -5.82 15.35
N ASN A 81 7.99 -6.16 14.25
CA ASN A 81 7.23 -7.41 14.09
C ASN A 81 7.93 -8.43 13.18
N ALA A 82 9.27 -8.43 13.14
CA ALA A 82 10.06 -9.23 12.18
C ALA A 82 9.65 -10.72 12.10
N ARG A 83 9.29 -11.34 13.24
CA ARG A 83 8.84 -12.74 13.29
C ARG A 83 7.52 -12.97 12.58
N PHE A 84 6.56 -12.04 12.71
CA PHE A 84 5.27 -12.10 12.02
C PHE A 84 5.45 -11.99 10.51
N PHE A 85 6.23 -11.01 10.04
CA PHE A 85 6.51 -10.84 8.61
C PHE A 85 7.23 -12.05 8.03
N ALA A 86 8.24 -12.59 8.73
CA ALA A 86 8.93 -13.80 8.29
C ALA A 86 8.00 -15.04 8.24
N MET A 87 7.04 -15.16 9.16
CA MET A 87 6.02 -16.21 9.12
C MET A 87 5.12 -16.03 7.91
N ARG A 88 4.62 -14.83 7.66
CA ARG A 88 3.73 -14.51 6.54
C ARG A 88 4.39 -14.82 5.20
N GLU A 89 5.65 -14.45 5.02
CA GLU A 89 6.43 -14.76 3.81
C GLU A 89 6.52 -16.27 3.57
N ARG A 90 6.83 -17.07 4.60
CA ARG A 90 6.83 -18.54 4.50
C ARG A 90 5.47 -19.11 4.08
N VAL A 91 4.38 -18.57 4.61
CA VAL A 91 3.02 -18.99 4.25
C VAL A 91 2.72 -18.68 2.78
N VAL A 92 3.09 -17.49 2.29
CA VAL A 92 2.91 -17.11 0.88
C VAL A 92 3.71 -18.03 -0.04
N THR A 93 4.98 -18.30 0.28
CA THR A 93 5.83 -19.21 -0.48
C THR A 93 5.25 -20.62 -0.53
N LEU A 94 4.86 -21.17 0.62
CA LEU A 94 4.21 -22.48 0.69
C LEU A 94 2.93 -22.53 -0.16
N GLY A 95 2.11 -21.48 -0.10
CA GLY A 95 0.90 -21.39 -0.92
C GLY A 95 1.19 -21.43 -2.42
N ARG A 96 2.23 -20.71 -2.89
CA ARG A 96 2.66 -20.73 -4.29
C ARG A 96 3.16 -22.12 -4.71
N GLU A 97 3.94 -22.79 -3.86
CA GLU A 97 4.45 -24.14 -4.12
C GLU A 97 3.32 -25.17 -4.24
N ILE A 98 2.34 -25.12 -3.34
CA ILE A 98 1.15 -26.00 -3.37
C ILE A 98 0.36 -25.79 -4.68
N LEU A 99 0.12 -24.54 -5.07
CA LEU A 99 -0.60 -24.21 -6.30
C LEU A 99 0.17 -24.62 -7.56
N ALA A 100 1.50 -24.56 -7.55
CA ALA A 100 2.33 -25.03 -8.65
C ALA A 100 2.31 -26.57 -8.76
N ALA A 101 2.39 -27.28 -7.63
CA ALA A 101 2.36 -28.74 -7.60
C ALA A 101 1.03 -29.32 -8.12
N GLN A 102 -0.09 -28.61 -7.91
CA GLN A 102 -1.42 -28.99 -8.42
C GLN A 102 -1.63 -28.73 -9.92
N LYS A 103 -0.75 -27.96 -10.56
CA LYS A 103 -0.85 -27.60 -11.99
C LYS A 103 -0.06 -28.53 -12.92
N THR A 104 0.63 -29.54 -12.39
CA THR A 104 1.32 -30.55 -13.19
C THR A 104 0.30 -31.64 -13.61
N PRO A 105 0.06 -31.85 -14.92
CA PRO A 105 -0.81 -32.93 -15.41
C PRO A 105 -0.24 -34.32 -15.14
#